data_AF-C9DDR7-F1
#
_entry.id   AF-C9DDR7-F1
#
_cell.length_a   1.000
_cell.length_b   1.000
_cell.length_c   1.000
_cell.angle_alpha   90.00
_cell.angle_beta   90.00
_cell.angle_gamma   90.00
#
_symmetry.space_group_name_H-M   'P 1'
#
loop_
_entity.id
_entity.type
_entity.pdbx_description
1 polymer ?
#
loop_
_entity_poly.entity_id
_entity_poly.type
_entity_poly.pdbx_seq_one_letter_code
_entity_poly.pdbx_strand_id
1 'polypeptide(L)'
;LLTWQKVAPTSLWYQMSPSLNMKILITLAIASALLGGWGGLNQTHLRKILAYSSIAHMGWMTIIISINPTMTLINLLIYIISTLNLFLALNFSSMTKIKTITSLWNKSTPMTIIIFLTLLSLGGLPPLTGFMPKWLILKELVTNDNVVMAILMALSALLSLFFYMRIIYATTLTMYPTSNNSKLQWFCPQTKTVNIIPPLTILSSLLLPLTPMFIILNY
;
A
#
# COMPACT_ATOMS: atom_id res chain seq x y z
N LEU A 1 -12.92 7.37 0.54
CA LEU A 1 -12.62 7.09 1.96
C LEU A 1 -11.12 6.96 2.18
N LEU A 2 -10.47 5.95 1.59
CA LEU A 2 -9.09 5.58 1.94
C LEU A 2 -8.01 6.60 1.54
N THR A 3 -8.29 7.51 0.60
CA THR A 3 -7.36 8.54 0.12
C THR A 3 -7.73 9.93 0.63
N TRP A 4 -8.83 10.51 0.13
CA TRP A 4 -9.19 11.91 0.38
C TRP A 4 -9.41 12.24 1.86
N GLN A 5 -10.08 11.37 2.62
CA GLN A 5 -10.38 11.63 4.03
C GLN A 5 -9.16 11.54 4.95
N LYS A 6 -8.03 11.03 4.45
CA LYS A 6 -6.79 10.93 5.23
C LYS A 6 -5.97 12.22 5.18
N VAL A 7 -6.13 13.02 4.13
CA VAL A 7 -5.33 14.24 3.90
C VAL A 7 -5.55 15.29 4.99
N ALA A 8 -6.81 15.62 5.31
CA ALA A 8 -7.12 16.67 6.28
C ALA A 8 -6.67 16.32 7.73
N PRO A 9 -6.89 15.10 8.26
CA PRO A 9 -6.34 14.73 9.55
C PRO A 9 -4.81 14.75 9.59
N THR A 10 -4.14 14.27 8.53
CA THR A 10 -2.67 14.28 8.49
C THR A 10 -2.09 15.69 8.40
N SER A 11 -2.77 16.63 7.75
CA SER A 11 -2.31 18.03 7.72
C SER A 11 -2.42 18.69 9.09
N LEU A 12 -3.46 18.37 9.86
CA LEU A 12 -3.59 18.85 11.24
C LEU A 12 -2.49 18.26 12.13
N TRP A 13 -2.20 16.96 12.02
CA TRP A 13 -1.10 16.36 12.78
C TRP A 13 0.27 16.92 12.37
N TYR A 14 0.47 17.23 11.09
CA TYR A 14 1.69 17.88 10.61
C TYR A 14 1.90 19.24 11.31
N GLN A 15 0.86 20.08 11.35
CA GLN A 15 0.92 21.41 11.99
C GLN A 15 1.14 21.33 13.51
N MET A 16 0.52 20.35 14.16
CA MET A 16 0.62 20.15 15.60
C MET A 16 1.78 19.25 16.01
N SER A 17 2.64 18.82 15.07
CA SER A 17 3.71 17.85 15.33
C SER A 17 4.59 18.15 16.55
N PRO A 18 4.98 19.41 16.86
CA PRO A 18 5.85 19.69 18.00
C PRO A 18 5.16 19.50 19.36
N SER A 19 3.83 19.54 19.43
CA SER A 19 3.06 19.47 20.68
C SER A 19 2.50 18.07 20.97
N LEU A 20 2.76 17.08 20.11
CA LEU A 20 2.25 15.72 20.27
C LEU A 20 3.03 14.92 21.30
N ASN A 21 2.32 14.14 22.11
CA ASN A 21 2.93 13.23 23.07
C ASN A 21 3.42 11.94 22.39
N MET A 22 4.74 11.77 22.34
CA MET A 22 5.40 10.63 21.71
C MET A 22 4.97 9.28 22.29
N LYS A 23 4.73 9.18 23.61
CA LYS A 23 4.33 7.90 24.24
C LYS A 23 2.99 7.40 23.70
N ILE A 24 2.04 8.30 23.50
CA ILE A 24 0.70 7.96 22.98
C ILE A 24 0.79 7.63 21.48
N LEU A 25 1.62 8.37 20.73
CA LEU A 25 1.82 8.10 19.31
C LEU A 25 2.41 6.71 19.07
N ILE A 26 3.39 6.29 19.86
CA ILE A 26 4.02 4.98 19.75
C ILE A 26 3.00 3.86 20.02
N THR A 27 2.18 3.97 21.07
CA THR A 27 1.19 2.93 21.39
C THR A 27 0.14 2.81 20.28
N LEU A 28 -0.36 3.94 19.76
CA LEU A 28 -1.30 3.96 18.63
C LEU A 28 -0.67 3.42 17.33
N ALA A 29 0.59 3.76 17.06
CA ALA A 29 1.32 3.31 15.88
C ALA A 29 1.47 1.79 15.87
N ILE A 30 1.93 1.20 16.97
CA ILE A 30 2.14 -0.24 17.08
C ILE A 30 0.80 -0.97 17.04
N ALA A 31 -0.21 -0.48 17.78
CA ALA A 31 -1.53 -1.09 17.79
C ALA A 31 -2.17 -1.09 16.39
N SER A 32 -2.09 0.03 15.66
CA SER A 32 -2.63 0.11 14.30
C SER A 32 -1.86 -0.76 13.30
N ALA A 33 -0.53 -0.83 13.39
CA ALA A 33 0.27 -1.70 12.54
C ALA A 33 -0.05 -3.20 12.75
N LEU A 34 -0.17 -3.64 14.00
CA LEU A 34 -0.49 -5.03 14.35
C LEU A 34 -1.94 -5.39 14.01
N LEU A 35 -2.92 -4.55 14.39
CA LEU A 35 -4.33 -4.79 14.10
C LEU A 35 -4.62 -4.75 12.59
N GLY A 36 -3.94 -3.85 11.86
CA GLY A 36 -3.95 -3.81 10.40
C GLY A 36 -3.39 -5.09 9.80
N GLY A 37 -2.25 -5.58 10.30
CA GLY A 37 -1.64 -6.83 9.89
C GLY A 37 -2.57 -8.03 10.11
N TRP A 38 -2.93 -8.32 11.37
CA TRP A 38 -3.75 -9.48 11.72
C TRP A 38 -5.16 -9.43 11.13
N GLY A 39 -5.79 -8.25 11.13
CA GLY A 39 -7.13 -8.09 10.58
C GLY A 39 -7.20 -8.37 9.08
N GLY A 40 -6.13 -8.05 8.33
CA GLY A 40 -6.05 -8.30 6.88
C GLY A 40 -5.90 -9.79 6.52
N LEU A 41 -5.29 -10.59 7.40
CA LEU A 41 -5.00 -12.01 7.13
C LEU A 41 -6.27 -12.82 6.88
N ASN A 42 -7.35 -12.60 7.61
CA ASN A 42 -8.55 -13.44 7.49
C ASN A 42 -9.61 -12.89 6.51
N GLN A 43 -9.29 -11.85 5.73
CA GLN A 43 -10.27 -11.26 4.81
C GLN A 43 -10.17 -11.84 3.41
N THR A 44 -11.33 -12.13 2.82
CA THR A 44 -11.48 -12.57 1.42
C THR A 44 -12.01 -11.49 0.49
N HIS A 45 -12.60 -10.43 1.06
CA HIS A 45 -13.06 -9.26 0.33
C HIS A 45 -11.93 -8.26 0.16
N LEU A 46 -11.61 -7.92 -1.09
CA LEU A 46 -10.49 -7.03 -1.42
C LEU A 46 -10.65 -5.64 -0.77
N ARG A 47 -11.87 -5.12 -0.71
CA ARG A 47 -12.16 -3.84 -0.04
C ARG A 47 -11.80 -3.83 1.45
N LYS A 48 -12.01 -4.95 2.15
CA LYS A 48 -11.66 -5.06 3.58
C LYS A 48 -10.15 -5.21 3.76
N ILE A 49 -9.49 -5.98 2.90
CA ILE A 49 -8.02 -6.09 2.90
C ILE A 49 -7.38 -4.70 2.75
N LEU A 50 -7.90 -3.86 1.84
CA LEU A 50 -7.41 -2.51 1.64
C LEU A 50 -7.75 -1.53 2.78
N ALA A 51 -8.83 -1.80 3.53
CA ALA A 51 -9.10 -1.06 4.76
C ALA A 51 -8.05 -1.41 5.84
N TYR A 52 -7.74 -2.70 6.02
CA TYR A 52 -6.73 -3.13 6.98
C TYR A 52 -5.32 -2.68 6.62
N SER A 53 -4.97 -2.67 5.33
CA SER A 53 -3.71 -2.07 4.91
C SER A 53 -3.65 -0.57 5.21
N SER A 54 -4.75 0.16 5.02
CA SER A 54 -4.79 1.59 5.39
C SER A 54 -4.52 1.82 6.87
N ILE A 55 -5.02 0.94 7.75
CA ILE A 55 -4.78 1.02 9.19
C ILE A 55 -3.29 0.79 9.47
N ALA A 56 -2.68 -0.20 8.82
CA ALA A 56 -1.25 -0.46 8.98
C ALA A 56 -0.37 0.68 8.49
N HIS A 57 -0.64 1.23 7.29
CA HIS A 57 0.11 2.37 6.75
C HIS A 57 -0.05 3.64 7.60
N MET A 58 -1.23 3.85 8.20
CA MET A 58 -1.43 4.95 9.15
C MET A 58 -0.57 4.79 10.41
N GLY A 59 -0.34 3.55 10.89
CA GLY A 59 0.60 3.30 11.98
C GLY A 59 2.03 3.71 11.67
N TRP A 60 2.47 3.47 10.43
CA TRP A 60 3.76 3.96 9.93
C TRP A 60 3.82 5.49 9.84
N MET A 61 2.71 6.17 9.53
CA MET A 61 2.67 7.63 9.51
C MET A 61 2.66 8.21 10.92
N THR A 62 1.96 7.59 11.88
CA THR A 62 1.85 8.11 13.24
C THR A 62 3.15 8.00 14.03
N ILE A 63 4.00 7.00 13.76
CA ILE A 63 5.23 6.81 14.54
C ILE A 63 6.29 7.88 14.26
N ILE A 64 6.33 8.40 13.04
CA ILE A 64 7.39 9.32 12.59
C ILE A 64 6.97 10.79 12.70
N ILE A 65 5.70 11.08 12.95
CA ILE A 65 5.17 12.46 12.86
C ILE A 65 5.80 13.46 13.82
N SER A 66 6.18 13.01 15.02
CA SER A 66 6.84 13.83 16.05
C SER A 66 8.34 13.96 15.83
N ILE A 67 8.96 13.03 15.09
CA ILE A 67 10.39 13.01 14.81
C ILE A 67 10.69 13.83 13.56
N ASN A 68 10.03 13.45 12.45
CA ASN A 68 10.21 14.09 11.17
C ASN A 68 8.88 14.08 10.39
N PRO A 69 8.11 15.18 10.43
CA PRO A 69 6.77 15.21 9.86
C PRO A 69 6.79 15.16 8.33
N THR A 70 7.89 15.53 7.65
CA THR A 70 8.00 15.44 6.18
C THR A 70 7.95 13.98 5.71
N MET A 71 8.51 13.04 6.47
CA MET A 71 8.48 11.60 6.17
C MET A 71 7.06 11.04 6.22
N THR A 72 6.18 11.62 7.06
CA THR A 72 4.75 11.26 7.06
C THR A 72 4.09 11.64 5.75
N LEU A 73 4.42 12.81 5.19
CA LEU A 73 3.87 13.31 3.93
C LEU A 73 4.33 12.43 2.76
N ILE A 74 5.61 12.08 2.71
CA ILE A 74 6.15 11.18 1.68
C ILE A 74 5.43 9.83 1.72
N ASN A 75 5.27 9.24 2.91
CA ASN A 75 4.56 7.97 3.07
C ASN A 75 3.08 8.10 2.66
N LEU A 76 2.41 9.20 3.02
CA LEU A 76 1.02 9.47 2.62
C LEU A 76 0.88 9.57 1.11
N LEU A 77 1.76 10.30 0.42
CA LEU A 77 1.74 10.46 -1.03
C LEU A 77 1.90 9.11 -1.74
N ILE A 78 2.91 8.33 -1.35
CA ILE A 78 3.17 7.00 -1.94
C ILE A 78 1.99 6.05 -1.68
N TYR A 79 1.41 6.09 -0.48
CA TYR A 79 0.23 5.32 -0.13
C TYR A 79 -1.00 5.73 -0.96
N ILE A 80 -1.26 7.03 -1.16
CA ILE A 80 -2.38 7.51 -1.98
C ILE A 80 -2.20 7.06 -3.44
N ILE A 81 -1.01 7.22 -4.03
CA ILE A 81 -0.72 6.84 -5.41
C ILE A 81 -0.94 5.34 -5.61
N SER A 82 -0.34 4.51 -4.76
CA SER A 82 -0.42 3.05 -4.86
C SER A 82 -1.83 2.50 -4.62
N THR A 83 -2.54 3.01 -3.62
CA THR A 83 -3.93 2.58 -3.36
C THR A 83 -4.90 3.04 -4.43
N LEU A 84 -4.78 4.28 -4.92
CA LEU A 84 -5.63 4.78 -6.01
C LEU A 84 -5.42 3.96 -7.28
N ASN A 85 -4.18 3.61 -7.60
CA ASN A 85 -3.87 2.72 -8.71
C ASN A 85 -4.54 1.35 -8.57
N LEU A 86 -4.40 0.70 -7.41
CA LEU A 86 -5.01 -0.60 -7.16
C LEU A 86 -6.54 -0.53 -7.20
N PHE A 87 -7.16 0.53 -6.66
CA PHE A 87 -8.62 0.70 -6.72
C PHE A 87 -9.13 0.89 -8.15
N LEU A 88 -8.46 1.73 -8.95
CA LEU A 88 -8.79 1.88 -10.37
C LEU A 88 -8.64 0.55 -11.09
N ALA A 89 -7.60 -0.20 -10.75
CA ALA A 89 -7.31 -1.49 -11.35
C ALA A 89 -8.40 -2.55 -11.06
N LEU A 90 -8.84 -2.65 -9.81
CA LEU A 90 -9.92 -3.52 -9.40
C LEU A 90 -11.28 -3.08 -9.99
N ASN A 91 -11.50 -1.77 -10.13
CA ASN A 91 -12.74 -1.25 -10.72
C ASN A 91 -12.82 -1.50 -12.23
N PHE A 92 -11.71 -1.30 -12.95
CA PHE A 92 -11.61 -1.60 -14.38
C PHE A 92 -12.00 -3.06 -14.65
N SER A 93 -11.44 -3.98 -13.86
CA SER A 93 -11.70 -5.43 -13.93
C SER A 93 -12.97 -5.91 -13.19
N SER A 94 -13.72 -5.02 -12.53
CA SER A 94 -14.90 -5.32 -11.70
C SER A 94 -14.71 -6.42 -10.65
N MET A 95 -13.53 -6.49 -10.04
CA MET A 95 -13.17 -7.53 -9.05
C MET A 95 -13.37 -7.04 -7.61
N THR A 96 -14.06 -7.84 -6.79
CA THR A 96 -14.34 -7.47 -5.38
C THR A 96 -13.91 -8.52 -4.34
N LYS A 97 -13.71 -9.77 -4.75
CA LYS A 97 -13.32 -10.88 -3.89
C LYS A 97 -12.06 -11.57 -4.42
N ILE A 98 -11.32 -12.26 -3.56
CA ILE A 98 -10.15 -13.06 -3.99
C ILE A 98 -10.56 -14.09 -5.06
N LYS A 99 -11.69 -14.79 -4.88
CA LYS A 99 -12.17 -15.80 -5.85
C LYS A 99 -12.44 -15.23 -7.25
N THR A 100 -12.86 -13.96 -7.36
CA THR A 100 -13.16 -13.38 -8.67
C THR A 100 -11.87 -12.96 -9.40
N ILE A 101 -10.90 -12.44 -8.65
CA ILE A 101 -9.64 -11.95 -9.21
C ILE A 101 -8.75 -13.08 -9.76
N THR A 102 -8.94 -14.33 -9.30
CA THR A 102 -8.17 -15.48 -9.80
C THR A 102 -8.45 -15.80 -11.27
N SER A 103 -9.61 -15.38 -11.80
CA SER A 103 -9.96 -15.54 -13.22
C SER A 103 -9.37 -14.45 -14.12
N LEU A 104 -8.68 -13.45 -13.54
CA LEU A 104 -8.24 -12.25 -14.27
C LEU A 104 -7.17 -12.56 -15.32
N TRP A 105 -6.30 -13.55 -15.09
CA TRP A 105 -5.26 -13.95 -16.05
C TRP A 105 -5.84 -14.32 -17.42
N ASN A 106 -7.02 -14.93 -17.44
CA ASN A 106 -7.71 -15.33 -18.67
C ASN A 106 -8.49 -14.17 -19.33
N LYS A 107 -8.76 -13.09 -18.59
CA LYS A 107 -9.51 -11.92 -19.10
C LYS A 107 -8.58 -10.83 -19.60
N SER A 108 -7.52 -10.51 -18.84
CA SER A 108 -6.57 -9.47 -19.18
C SER A 108 -5.24 -9.67 -18.46
N THR A 109 -4.26 -10.22 -19.18
CA THR A 109 -2.90 -10.40 -18.67
C THR A 109 -2.20 -9.10 -18.27
N PRO A 110 -2.32 -7.95 -18.98
CA PRO A 110 -1.65 -6.71 -18.54
C PRO A 110 -2.16 -6.25 -17.17
N MET A 111 -3.43 -6.50 -16.89
CA MET A 111 -4.07 -6.12 -15.64
C MET A 111 -3.53 -6.90 -14.44
N THR A 112 -3.22 -8.19 -14.66
CA THR A 112 -2.59 -9.01 -13.62
C THR A 112 -1.21 -8.47 -13.23
N ILE A 113 -0.41 -8.01 -14.19
CA ILE A 113 0.93 -7.44 -13.96
C ILE A 113 0.83 -6.12 -13.19
N ILE A 114 -0.13 -5.27 -13.55
CA ILE A 114 -0.40 -4.00 -12.86
C ILE A 114 -0.75 -4.24 -11.39
N ILE A 115 -1.64 -5.20 -11.12
CA ILE A 115 -2.05 -5.57 -9.76
C ILE A 115 -0.89 -6.20 -8.99
N PHE A 116 -0.06 -7.02 -9.65
CA PHE A 116 1.15 -7.59 -9.06
C PHE A 116 2.14 -6.52 -8.59
N LEU A 117 2.53 -5.60 -9.47
CA LEU A 117 3.50 -4.54 -9.16
C LEU A 117 2.99 -3.62 -8.04
N THR A 118 1.70 -3.27 -8.06
CA THR A 118 1.10 -2.39 -7.05
C THR A 118 1.01 -3.05 -5.68
N LEU A 119 0.65 -4.33 -5.60
CA LEU A 119 0.58 -5.07 -4.34
C LEU A 119 1.97 -5.28 -3.73
N LEU A 120 2.99 -5.59 -4.54
CA LEU A 120 4.36 -5.68 -4.05
C LEU A 120 4.88 -4.32 -3.57
N SER A 121 4.53 -3.23 -4.25
CA SER A 121 4.88 -1.88 -3.82
C SER A 121 4.25 -1.56 -2.47
N LEU A 122 2.95 -1.81 -2.27
CA LEU A 122 2.29 -1.66 -0.96
C LEU A 122 2.93 -2.53 0.13
N GLY A 123 3.40 -3.72 -0.22
CA GLY A 123 4.17 -4.60 0.66
C GLY A 123 5.51 -4.00 1.09
N GLY A 124 6.09 -3.12 0.27
CA GLY A 124 7.34 -2.43 0.55
C GLY A 124 8.55 -3.34 0.36
N LEU A 125 8.62 -4.02 -0.79
CA LEU A 125 9.79 -4.81 -1.17
C LEU A 125 10.80 -3.95 -1.96
N PRO A 126 12.11 -4.07 -1.71
CA PRO A 126 13.12 -3.57 -2.65
C PRO A 126 12.96 -4.41 -3.93
N PRO A 127 12.79 -3.85 -5.14
CA PRO A 127 13.22 -2.57 -5.73
C PRO A 127 12.10 -1.52 -5.97
N LEU A 128 10.94 -1.66 -5.33
CA LEU A 128 9.74 -0.85 -5.61
C LEU A 128 9.63 0.39 -4.71
N THR A 129 8.82 1.37 -5.12
CA THR A 129 8.72 2.66 -4.41
C THR A 129 8.14 2.55 -3.01
N GLY A 130 7.23 1.63 -2.72
CA GLY A 130 6.69 1.51 -1.37
C GLY A 130 7.68 1.00 -0.32
N PHE A 131 8.87 0.54 -0.73
CA PHE A 131 9.97 0.29 0.21
C PHE A 131 10.59 1.59 0.73
N MET A 132 10.70 2.61 -0.13
CA MET A 132 11.31 3.90 0.19
C MET A 132 10.79 4.53 1.50
N PRO A 133 9.47 4.74 1.71
CA PRO A 133 9.00 5.42 2.92
C PRO A 133 9.26 4.58 4.17
N LYS A 134 9.10 3.25 4.11
CA LYS A 134 9.39 2.37 5.24
C LYS A 134 10.88 2.42 5.59
N TRP A 135 11.75 2.37 4.59
CA TRP A 135 13.19 2.45 4.78
C TRP A 135 13.62 3.79 5.41
N LEU A 136 13.12 4.91 4.89
CA LEU A 136 13.44 6.23 5.43
C LEU A 136 12.91 6.42 6.86
N ILE A 137 11.71 5.94 7.16
CA ILE A 137 11.15 5.98 8.53
C ILE A 137 12.02 5.15 9.48
N LEU A 138 12.44 3.95 9.08
CA LEU A 138 13.33 3.12 9.91
C LEU A 138 14.68 3.80 10.14
N LYS A 139 15.24 4.46 9.12
CA LYS A 139 16.48 5.24 9.26
C LYS A 139 16.32 6.33 10.32
N GLU A 140 15.27 7.13 10.23
CA GLU A 140 15.01 8.22 11.18
C GLU A 140 14.72 7.73 12.61
N LEU A 141 14.10 6.56 12.76
CA LEU A 141 13.89 5.97 14.08
C LEU A 141 15.22 5.53 14.72
N VAL A 142 16.13 4.97 13.93
CA VAL A 142 17.46 4.53 14.40
C VAL A 142 18.35 5.72 14.72
N THR A 143 18.32 6.80 13.94
CA THR A 143 19.09 8.01 14.23
C THR A 143 18.64 8.73 15.49
N ASN A 144 17.41 8.51 15.95
CA ASN A 144 16.86 9.02 17.22
C ASN A 144 16.87 7.96 18.34
N ASP A 145 17.78 6.98 18.29
CA ASP A 145 17.98 5.91 19.28
C ASP A 145 16.77 5.00 19.57
N ASN A 146 15.69 5.08 18.78
CA ASN A 146 14.46 4.28 18.96
C ASN A 146 14.53 2.92 18.23
N VAL A 147 15.62 2.19 18.41
CA VAL A 147 15.92 0.95 17.68
C VAL A 147 14.86 -0.14 17.91
N VAL A 148 14.41 -0.32 19.16
CA VAL A 148 13.39 -1.33 19.51
C VAL A 148 12.10 -1.10 18.72
N MET A 149 11.70 0.16 18.55
CA MET A 149 10.47 0.50 17.85
C MET A 149 10.62 0.30 16.34
N ALA A 150 11.79 0.59 15.80
CA ALA A 150 12.11 0.29 14.41
C ALA A 150 11.97 -1.22 14.10
N ILE A 151 12.49 -2.09 14.99
CA ILE A 151 12.38 -3.55 14.83
C ILE A 151 10.92 -4.01 14.89
N LEU A 152 10.14 -3.54 15.87
CA LEU A 152 8.72 -3.90 15.99
C LEU A 152 7.91 -3.48 14.77
N MET A 153 8.14 -2.26 14.26
CA MET A 153 7.48 -1.78 13.06
C MET A 153 7.88 -2.61 11.83
N ALA A 154 9.17 -2.90 11.65
CA ALA A 154 9.65 -3.75 10.55
C ALA A 154 8.99 -5.14 10.56
N LEU A 155 8.90 -5.78 11.73
CA LEU A 155 8.21 -7.07 11.88
C LEU A 155 6.71 -6.95 11.55
N SER A 156 6.04 -5.89 12.00
CA SER A 156 4.62 -5.67 11.70
C SER A 156 4.34 -5.54 10.19
N ALA A 157 5.27 -4.96 9.42
CA ALA A 157 5.13 -4.85 7.96
C ALA A 157 5.15 -6.22 7.26
N LEU A 158 5.85 -7.22 7.79
CA LEU A 158 5.85 -8.57 7.22
C LEU A 158 4.47 -9.22 7.28
N LEU A 159 3.66 -8.93 8.31
CA LEU A 159 2.27 -9.40 8.36
C LEU A 159 1.44 -8.82 7.22
N SER A 160 1.62 -7.53 6.92
CA SER A 160 0.93 -6.90 5.79
C SER A 160 1.34 -7.49 4.45
N LEU A 161 2.63 -7.81 4.31
CA LEU A 161 3.18 -8.41 3.11
C LEU A 161 2.58 -9.80 2.85
N PHE A 162 2.35 -10.59 3.91
CA PHE A 162 1.77 -11.93 3.76
C PHE A 162 0.42 -11.93 3.04
N PHE A 163 -0.53 -11.08 3.45
CA PHE A 163 -1.84 -11.08 2.80
C PHE A 163 -1.80 -10.50 1.38
N TYR A 164 -0.84 -9.64 1.05
CA TYR A 164 -0.59 -9.21 -0.33
C TYR A 164 -0.03 -10.36 -1.18
N MET A 165 0.95 -11.10 -0.65
CA MET A 165 1.51 -12.28 -1.33
C MET A 165 0.44 -13.34 -1.61
N ARG A 166 -0.51 -13.54 -0.69
CA ARG A 166 -1.65 -14.43 -0.94
C ARG A 166 -2.49 -13.99 -2.14
N ILE A 167 -2.75 -12.69 -2.30
CA ILE A 167 -3.52 -12.18 -3.46
C ILE A 167 -2.70 -12.38 -4.74
N ILE A 168 -1.41 -12.01 -4.71
CA ILE A 168 -0.47 -12.17 -5.82
C ILE A 168 -0.42 -13.63 -6.29
N TYR A 169 -0.32 -14.56 -5.33
CA TYR A 169 -0.29 -15.99 -5.60
C TYR A 169 -1.55 -16.45 -6.33
N ALA A 170 -2.71 -16.00 -5.85
CA ALA A 170 -4.01 -16.38 -6.41
C ALA A 170 -4.30 -15.77 -7.79
N THR A 171 -3.64 -14.66 -8.16
CA THR A 171 -3.91 -13.94 -9.42
C THR A 171 -2.89 -14.16 -10.51
N THR A 172 -1.60 -14.24 -10.17
CA THR A 172 -0.49 -14.09 -11.12
C THR A 172 0.46 -15.28 -11.13
N LEU A 173 0.87 -15.75 -9.95
CA LEU A 173 1.85 -16.84 -9.84
C LEU A 173 1.21 -18.21 -10.11
N THR A 174 -0.08 -18.36 -9.84
CA THR A 174 -0.83 -19.58 -10.16
C THR A 174 -2.04 -19.28 -11.04
N MET A 175 -2.27 -20.15 -12.01
CA MET A 175 -3.44 -20.08 -12.88
C MET A 175 -4.57 -20.93 -12.32
N TYR A 176 -5.56 -20.28 -11.70
CA TYR A 176 -6.78 -20.97 -11.24
C TYR A 176 -7.67 -21.39 -12.42
N PRO A 177 -8.44 -22.47 -12.26
CA PRO A 177 -9.37 -22.93 -13.29
C PRO A 177 -10.44 -21.87 -13.59
N THR A 178 -10.71 -21.64 -14.87
CA THR A 178 -11.70 -20.68 -15.36
C THR A 178 -12.94 -21.37 -15.94
N SER A 179 -14.09 -20.69 -15.91
CA SER A 179 -15.33 -21.23 -16.50
C SER A 179 -15.39 -21.05 -18.01
N ASN A 180 -16.14 -21.91 -18.71
CA ASN A 180 -16.27 -21.83 -20.18
C ASN A 180 -16.83 -20.48 -20.66
N ASN A 181 -17.63 -19.81 -19.82
CA ASN A 181 -18.21 -18.50 -20.12
C ASN A 181 -17.16 -17.38 -20.23
N SER A 182 -15.93 -17.56 -19.73
CA SER A 182 -14.86 -16.55 -19.91
C SER A 182 -14.46 -16.40 -21.37
N LYS A 183 -14.63 -17.44 -22.21
CA LYS A 183 -14.32 -17.41 -23.64
C LYS A 183 -15.15 -16.37 -24.41
N LEU A 184 -16.39 -16.12 -23.98
CA LEU A 184 -17.23 -15.08 -24.57
C LEU A 184 -16.66 -13.68 -24.32
N GLN A 185 -15.96 -13.48 -23.21
CA GLN A 185 -15.36 -12.19 -22.87
C GLN A 185 -14.15 -11.86 -23.74
N TRP A 186 -13.55 -12.84 -24.42
CA TRP A 186 -12.45 -12.59 -25.35
C TRP A 186 -12.89 -11.81 -26.59
N PHE A 187 -14.15 -11.97 -27.01
CA PHE A 187 -14.69 -11.29 -28.19
C PHE A 187 -15.24 -9.90 -27.89
N CYS A 188 -15.48 -9.58 -26.62
CA CYS A 188 -16.01 -8.29 -26.19
C CYS A 188 -14.90 -7.45 -25.53
N PRO A 189 -14.36 -6.42 -26.21
CA PRO A 189 -13.36 -5.55 -25.61
C PRO A 189 -13.94 -4.77 -24.42
N GLN A 190 -13.08 -4.46 -23.44
CA GLN A 190 -13.46 -3.67 -22.28
C GLN A 190 -13.77 -2.22 -22.69
N THR A 191 -14.96 -1.74 -22.33
CA THR A 191 -15.44 -0.39 -22.69
C THR A 191 -15.06 0.70 -21.70
N LYS A 192 -14.57 0.33 -20.51
CA LYS A 192 -14.11 1.30 -19.51
C LYS A 192 -12.80 1.92 -19.99
N THR A 193 -12.72 3.24 -20.09
CA THR A 193 -11.45 3.92 -20.36
C THR A 193 -10.86 4.43 -19.06
N VAL A 194 -9.62 4.02 -18.75
CA VAL A 194 -8.91 4.54 -17.59
C VAL A 194 -7.45 4.81 -17.96
N ASN A 195 -7.25 5.93 -18.66
CA ASN A 195 -5.94 6.37 -19.14
C ASN A 195 -4.96 6.73 -18.00
N ILE A 196 -5.46 6.83 -16.77
CA ILE A 196 -4.68 7.21 -15.57
C ILE A 196 -3.96 5.99 -14.95
N ILE A 197 -4.35 4.74 -15.27
CA ILE A 197 -3.71 3.55 -14.68
C ILE A 197 -2.21 3.46 -15.05
N PRO A 198 -1.79 3.56 -16.32
CA PRO A 198 -0.37 3.44 -16.68
C PRO A 198 0.57 4.47 -16.02
N PRO A 199 0.26 5.79 -15.96
CA PRO A 199 1.16 6.72 -15.27
C PRO A 199 1.23 6.43 -13.76
N LEU A 200 0.11 6.05 -13.14
CA LEU A 200 0.09 5.68 -11.73
C LEU A 200 0.87 4.40 -11.43
N THR A 201 0.90 3.41 -12.33
CA THR A 201 1.71 2.20 -12.14
C THR A 201 3.19 2.54 -12.11
N ILE A 202 3.65 3.35 -13.05
CA ILE A 202 5.04 3.81 -13.11
C ILE A 202 5.40 4.57 -11.84
N LEU A 203 4.58 5.56 -11.43
CA LEU A 203 4.77 6.31 -10.17
C LEU A 203 4.78 5.39 -8.94
N SER A 204 3.91 4.38 -8.90
CA SER A 204 3.82 3.45 -7.76
C SER A 204 4.91 2.37 -7.74
N SER A 205 5.72 2.20 -8.78
CA SER A 205 6.67 1.08 -8.86
C SER A 205 8.12 1.51 -9.14
N LEU A 206 8.37 2.57 -9.90
CA LEU A 206 9.70 2.89 -10.44
C LEU A 206 10.34 4.20 -9.94
N LEU A 207 9.80 4.85 -8.90
CA LEU A 207 10.39 6.06 -8.28
C LEU A 207 11.53 5.81 -7.28
N LEU A 208 11.91 4.57 -6.95
CA LEU A 208 12.98 4.30 -5.98
C LEU A 208 14.34 4.97 -6.30
N PRO A 209 14.82 5.04 -7.57
CA PRO A 209 16.06 5.78 -7.87
C PRO A 209 15.94 7.30 -7.65
N LEU A 210 14.73 7.85 -7.57
CA LEU A 210 14.47 9.27 -7.29
C LEU A 210 14.40 9.56 -5.78
N THR A 211 14.69 8.58 -4.92
CA THR A 211 14.84 8.75 -3.47
C THR A 211 15.60 10.01 -3.01
N PRO A 212 16.76 10.40 -3.59
CA PRO A 212 17.47 11.60 -3.14
C PRO A 212 16.64 12.88 -3.29
N MET A 213 15.80 12.99 -4.32
CA MET A 213 14.96 14.17 -4.53
C MET A 213 13.94 14.37 -3.40
N PHE A 214 13.45 13.29 -2.82
CA PHE A 214 12.53 13.37 -1.69
C PHE A 214 13.24 13.62 -0.36
N ILE A 215 14.50 13.22 -0.23
CA ILE A 215 15.31 13.54 0.97
C ILE A 215 15.59 15.06 1.02
N ILE A 216 15.67 15.74 -0.13
CA ILE A 216 15.82 17.20 -0.18
C ILE A 216 14.64 17.91 0.49
N LEU A 217 13.43 17.34 0.50
CA LEU A 217 12.27 17.92 1.21
C LEU A 217 12.43 17.96 2.73
N ASN A 218 13.44 17.29 3.30
CA ASN A 218 13.75 17.36 4.73
C ASN A 218 14.61 18.56 5.12
N TYR A 219 15.31 19.16 4.15
CA TYR A 219 16.15 20.34 4.36
C TYR A 219 15.36 21.62 4.04
#